data_AF-A0A1F6SNN7-F1
#
_entry.id   AF-A0A1F6SNN7-F1
#
_cell.length_a   1.000
_cell.length_b   1.000
_cell.length_c   1.000
_cell.angle_alpha   90.00
_cell.angle_beta   90.00
_cell.angle_gamma   90.00
#
_symmetry.space_group_name_H-M   'P 1'
#
loop_
_entity.id
_entity.type
_entity.pdbx_description
1 polymer ?
#
loop_
_entity_poly.entity_id
_entity_poly.type
_entity_poly.pdbx_seq_one_letter_code
_entity_poly.pdbx_strand_id
1 'polypeptide(L)'
;MTKIQGLENYKSVEIQNTILSHIDYLREHFYLEDLDFSIQGIIPFGSRILGFPGRESDLDIKIQYIGSAREDDLFNALNNKKTRLNIEDIEVDFYPEKILTNC
;
A
#
# COMPACT_ATOMS: atom_id res chain seq x y z
N MET A 1 -16.42 -7.83 -6.45
CA MET A 1 -15.89 -7.07 -5.30
C MET A 1 -14.94 -8.00 -4.57
N THR A 2 -13.65 -7.67 -4.54
CA THR A 2 -12.63 -8.52 -3.92
C THR A 2 -12.87 -8.52 -2.41
N LYS A 3 -13.14 -9.70 -1.83
CA LYS A 3 -13.27 -9.86 -0.39
C LYS A 3 -11.86 -9.96 0.20
N ILE A 4 -11.58 -9.17 1.23
CA ILE A 4 -10.33 -9.20 1.97
C ILE A 4 -10.63 -9.81 3.34
N GLN A 5 -9.99 -10.93 3.65
CA GLN A 5 -10.24 -11.61 4.92
C GLN A 5 -9.71 -10.79 6.11
N GLY A 6 -10.52 -10.70 7.17
CA GLY A 6 -10.30 -9.84 8.33
C GLY A 6 -10.77 -8.39 8.15
N LEU A 7 -11.16 -8.00 6.93
CA LEU A 7 -11.72 -6.67 6.61
C LEU A 7 -13.03 -6.83 5.84
N GLU A 8 -13.83 -7.85 6.15
CA GLU A 8 -15.07 -8.17 5.42
C GLU A 8 -16.13 -7.07 5.52
N ASN A 9 -16.05 -6.24 6.56
CA ASN A 9 -16.93 -5.09 6.76
C ASN A 9 -16.50 -3.84 5.97
N TYR A 10 -15.33 -3.87 5.33
CA TYR A 10 -14.81 -2.77 4.54
C TYR A 10 -15.13 -2.95 3.07
N LYS A 11 -15.55 -1.86 2.44
CA LYS A 11 -15.63 -1.75 0.98
C LYS A 11 -14.23 -1.49 0.44
N SER A 12 -13.98 -1.96 -0.79
CA SER A 12 -12.69 -1.74 -1.47
C SER A 12 -12.31 -0.24 -1.55
N VAL A 13 -13.31 0.65 -1.70
CA VAL A 13 -13.09 2.10 -1.72
C VAL A 13 -12.66 2.66 -0.36
N GLU A 14 -13.14 2.09 0.74
CA GLU A 14 -12.74 2.53 2.10
C GLU A 14 -11.27 2.18 2.35
N ILE A 15 -10.85 0.98 1.95
CA ILE A 15 -9.46 0.54 2.03
C ILE A 15 -8.55 1.42 1.15
N GLN A 16 -8.97 1.71 -0.08
CA GLN A 16 -8.23 2.61 -0.97
C GLN A 16 -8.09 4.02 -0.40
N ASN A 17 -9.18 4.58 0.17
CA ASN A 17 -9.14 5.91 0.78
C ASN A 17 -8.21 5.94 2.01
N THR A 18 -8.22 4.89 2.83
CA THR A 18 -7.29 4.77 3.96
C THR A 18 -5.83 4.73 3.49
N ILE A 19 -5.53 3.95 2.45
CA ILE A 19 -4.18 3.87 1.86
C ILE A 19 -3.75 5.23 1.30
N LEU A 20 -4.61 5.91 0.53
CA LEU A 20 -4.31 7.22 -0.02
C LEU A 20 -4.07 8.26 1.08
N SER A 21 -4.94 8.30 2.08
CA SER A 21 -4.81 9.20 3.24
C SER A 21 -3.51 8.94 4.00
N HIS A 22 -3.10 7.67 4.12
CA HIS A 22 -1.84 7.31 4.73
C HIS A 22 -0.63 7.82 3.94
N ILE A 23 -0.64 7.64 2.61
CA ILE A 23 0.43 8.14 1.75
C ILE A 23 0.51 9.67 1.79
N ASP A 24 -0.62 10.36 1.81
CA ASP A 24 -0.65 11.82 1.95
C ASP A 24 -0.11 12.26 3.32
N TYR A 25 -0.46 11.56 4.40
CA TYR A 25 0.16 11.77 5.71
C TYR A 25 1.70 11.64 5.66
N LEU A 26 2.22 10.60 4.98
CA LEU A 26 3.67 10.40 4.84
C LEU A 26 4.32 11.55 4.05
N ARG A 27 3.65 12.08 3.02
CA ARG A 27 4.12 13.26 2.26
C ARG A 27 4.16 14.51 3.15
N GLU A 28 3.08 14.79 3.87
CA GLU A 28 2.95 15.96 4.75
C GLU A 28 3.98 15.96 5.89
N HIS A 29 4.44 14.79 6.31
CA HIS A 29 5.43 14.61 7.37
C HIS A 29 6.84 14.29 6.85
N PHE A 30 7.11 14.58 5.57
CA PHE A 30 8.44 14.49 4.94
C PHE A 30 9.06 13.07 4.92
N TYR A 31 8.27 12.02 5.12
CA TYR A 31 8.75 10.64 5.00
C TYR A 31 8.98 10.19 3.55
N LEU A 32 8.34 10.89 2.60
CA LEU A 32 8.47 10.66 1.16
C LEU A 32 9.15 11.85 0.46
N GLU A 33 9.90 12.67 1.21
CA GLU A 33 10.70 13.75 0.64
C GLU A 33 11.69 13.19 -0.38
N ASP A 34 11.95 13.94 -1.45
CA ASP A 34 12.80 13.57 -2.60
C ASP A 34 12.34 12.36 -3.43
N LEU A 35 11.20 11.74 -3.11
CA LEU A 35 10.61 10.67 -3.90
C LEU A 35 9.56 11.22 -4.86
N ASP A 36 9.94 11.33 -6.14
CA ASP A 36 9.01 11.67 -7.22
C ASP A 36 8.23 10.42 -7.69
N PHE A 37 6.96 10.34 -7.28
CA PHE A 37 6.04 9.29 -7.70
C PHE A 37 4.57 9.77 -7.71
N SER A 38 3.79 9.22 -8.63
CA SER A 38 2.34 9.41 -8.72
C SER A 38 1.63 8.06 -8.83
N ILE A 39 0.71 7.80 -7.91
CA ILE A 39 -0.03 6.54 -7.80
C ILE A 39 -0.99 6.41 -8.99
N GLN A 40 -0.92 5.28 -9.68
CA GLN A 40 -1.81 4.90 -10.78
C GLN A 40 -2.77 3.77 -10.38
N GLY A 41 -2.39 2.95 -9.41
CA GLY A 41 -3.18 1.79 -8.99
C GLY A 41 -2.87 1.32 -7.57
N ILE A 42 -3.91 0.85 -6.88
CA ILE A 42 -3.84 0.24 -5.55
C ILE A 42 -4.51 -1.13 -5.65
N ILE A 43 -3.72 -2.19 -5.53
CA ILE A 43 -4.17 -3.56 -5.79
C ILE A 43 -3.84 -4.44 -4.57
N PRO A 44 -4.85 -4.86 -3.79
CA PRO A 44 -4.65 -5.87 -2.76
C PRO A 44 -4.28 -7.22 -3.37
N PHE A 45 -3.32 -7.92 -2.76
CA PHE A 45 -2.94 -9.27 -3.16
C PHE A 45 -2.56 -10.13 -1.94
N GLY A 46 -2.03 -11.32 -2.20
CA GLY A 46 -1.51 -12.18 -1.13
C GLY A 46 -2.57 -12.99 -0.39
N SER A 47 -2.19 -13.46 0.80
CA SER A 47 -2.88 -14.54 1.51
C SER A 47 -4.33 -14.20 1.88
N ARG A 48 -4.58 -12.97 2.32
CA ARG A 48 -5.92 -12.45 2.70
C ARG A 48 -6.88 -12.30 1.53
N ILE A 49 -6.36 -12.26 0.30
CA ILE A 49 -7.14 -12.22 -0.94
C ILE A 49 -7.38 -13.64 -1.47
N LEU A 50 -6.37 -14.52 -1.33
CA LEU A 50 -6.44 -15.90 -1.81
C LEU A 50 -7.23 -16.84 -0.89
N GLY A 51 -7.52 -16.43 0.34
CA GLY A 51 -8.39 -17.19 1.26
C GLY A 51 -7.66 -18.03 2.31
N PHE A 52 -6.32 -17.92 2.40
CA PHE A 52 -5.47 -18.77 3.26
C PHE A 52 -4.52 -17.97 4.20
N PRO A 53 -4.98 -16.93 4.91
CA PRO A 53 -4.15 -16.17 5.84
C PRO A 53 -3.85 -16.99 7.09
N GLY A 54 -2.62 -16.86 7.57
CA GLY A 54 -2.26 -17.22 8.93
C GLY A 54 -2.82 -16.21 9.93
N ARG A 55 -2.70 -16.53 11.22
CA ARG A 55 -3.17 -15.67 12.31
C ARG A 55 -2.50 -14.28 12.32
N GLU A 56 -1.25 -14.24 11.90
CA GLU A 56 -0.40 -13.03 11.88
C GLU A 56 -0.18 -12.52 10.45
N SER A 57 -1.04 -12.90 9.49
CA SER A 57 -0.89 -12.40 8.12
C SER A 57 -1.11 -10.90 8.04
N ASP A 58 -0.28 -10.22 7.29
CA ASP A 58 -0.41 -8.86 6.82
C ASP A 58 -1.44 -8.74 5.69
N LEU A 59 -1.76 -7.50 5.31
CA LEU A 59 -2.43 -7.13 4.08
C LEU A 59 -1.41 -6.61 3.07
N ASP A 60 -1.14 -7.39 2.03
CA ASP A 60 -0.25 -7.00 0.95
C ASP A 60 -0.95 -6.06 -0.05
N ILE A 61 -0.38 -4.88 -0.26
CA ILE A 61 -0.88 -3.88 -1.21
C ILE A 61 0.19 -3.58 -2.25
N LYS A 62 -0.14 -3.82 -3.52
CA LYS A 62 0.67 -3.33 -4.64
C LYS A 62 0.30 -1.88 -4.95
N ILE A 63 1.30 -1.00 -4.95
CA ILE A 63 1.18 0.41 -5.35
C ILE A 63 1.80 0.58 -6.73
N GLN A 64 0.96 0.64 -7.75
CA GLN A 64 1.42 0.94 -9.09
C GLN A 64 1.64 2.45 -9.23
N TYR A 65 2.80 2.86 -9.73
CA TYR A 65 3.16 4.28 -9.81
C TYR A 65 3.94 4.63 -11.07
N ILE A 66 3.90 5.92 -11.45
CA ILE A 66 4.82 6.53 -12.42
C ILE A 66 5.71 7.53 -11.70
N GLY A 67 6.89 7.83 -12.23
CA GLY A 67 7.83 8.81 -11.66
C GLY A 67 9.27 8.30 -11.62
N SER A 68 10.17 9.15 -11.13
CA SER A 68 11.60 8.85 -11.09
C SER A 68 12.05 8.08 -9.84
N ALA A 69 11.27 8.08 -8.74
CA ALA A 69 11.60 7.37 -7.50
C ALA A 69 11.96 5.90 -7.76
N ARG A 70 13.04 5.41 -7.15
CA ARG A 70 13.42 3.99 -7.22
C ARG A 70 12.43 3.16 -6.40
N GLU A 71 12.12 1.95 -6.88
CA GLU A 71 11.17 1.05 -6.21
C GLU A 71 11.62 0.72 -4.78
N ASP A 72 12.92 0.43 -4.59
CA ASP A 72 13.48 0.12 -3.27
C ASP A 72 13.40 1.30 -2.29
N ASP A 73 13.66 2.52 -2.74
CA ASP A 73 13.58 3.71 -1.89
C ASP A 73 12.13 3.96 -1.46
N LEU A 74 11.19 3.81 -2.39
CA LEU A 74 9.75 3.92 -2.11
C LEU A 74 9.26 2.78 -1.21
N PHE A 75 9.75 1.55 -1.40
CA PHE A 75 9.43 0.40 -0.55
C PHE A 75 9.87 0.64 0.90
N ASN A 76 11.10 1.11 1.08
CA ASN A 76 11.65 1.40 2.41
C ASN A 76 10.89 2.53 3.11
N ALA A 77 10.49 3.56 2.35
CA ALA A 77 9.79 4.71 2.91
C ALA A 77 8.33 4.37 3.28
N LEU A 78 7.61 3.64 2.41
CA LEU A 78 6.23 3.22 2.67
C LEU A 78 6.12 2.19 3.83
N ASN A 79 7.12 1.31 3.99
CA ASN A 79 7.12 0.27 5.02
C ASN A 79 7.95 0.64 6.26
N ASN A 80 8.20 1.93 6.49
CA ASN A 80 8.97 2.37 7.65
C ASN A 80 8.27 1.97 8.95
N LYS A 81 8.97 1.26 9.83
CA LYS A 81 8.45 0.76 11.11
C LYS A 81 7.84 1.84 12.01
N LYS A 82 8.28 3.09 11.89
CA LYS A 82 7.76 4.21 12.71
C LYS A 82 6.42 4.74 12.23
N THR A 83 6.10 4.51 10.96
CA THR A 83 4.92 5.10 10.29
C THR A 83 4.06 4.03 9.65
N ARG A 84 4.19 2.78 10.08
CA ARG A 84 3.48 1.64 9.52
C ARG A 84 1.97 1.84 9.62
N LEU A 85 1.26 1.53 8.53
CA LEU A 85 -0.20 1.53 8.51
C LEU A 85 -0.74 0.24 9.10
N ASN A 86 -1.72 0.38 9.99
CA ASN A 86 -2.60 -0.71 10.39
C ASN A 86 -4.04 -0.34 10.03
N ILE A 87 -4.79 -1.28 9.47
CA ILE A 87 -6.24 -1.16 9.31
C ILE A 87 -6.85 -2.12 10.30
N GLU A 88 -7.50 -1.57 11.34
CA GLU A 88 -7.78 -2.31 12.58
C GLU A 88 -6.47 -2.89 13.16
N ASP A 89 -6.42 -4.19 13.46
CA ASP A 89 -5.24 -4.88 13.98
C ASP A 89 -4.40 -5.57 12.87
N ILE A 90 -4.62 -5.19 11.60
CA ILE A 90 -3.94 -5.81 10.45
C ILE A 90 -2.89 -4.85 9.90
N GLU A 91 -1.63 -5.29 9.96
CA GLU A 91 -0.48 -4.63 9.35
C GLU A 91 -0.62 -4.60 7.82
N VAL A 92 -0.30 -3.46 7.21
CA VAL A 92 -0.32 -3.29 5.76
C VAL A 92 1.11 -3.20 5.25
N ASP A 93 1.45 -4.09 4.33
CA ASP A 93 2.74 -4.11 3.63
C ASP A 93 2.57 -3.60 2.20
N PHE A 94 3.42 -2.65 1.82
CA PHE A 94 3.36 -1.97 0.52
C PHE A 94 4.43 -2.49 -0.44
N TYR A 95 4.01 -2.84 -1.65
CA TYR A 95 4.87 -3.29 -2.73
C TYR A 95 4.76 -2.32 -3.92
N PRO A 96 5.65 -1.34 -4.04
CA PRO A 96 5.63 -0.42 -5.16
C PRO A 96 6.03 -1.13 -6.45
N GLU A 97 5.30 -0.85 -7.54
CA GLU A 97 5.57 -1.36 -8.89
C GLU A 97 5.57 -0.17 -9.86
N LYS A 98 6.74 0.16 -10.41
CA LYS A 98 6.88 1.24 -11.37
C LYS A 98 6.27 0.81 -12.71
N ILE A 99 5.27 1.54 -13.17
CA ILE A 99 4.74 1.39 -14.53
C ILE A 99 5.71 2.07 -15.49
N LEU A 100 6.38 1.26 -16.30
CA LEU A 100 7.13 1.76 -17.45
C LEU A 100 6.12 2.20 -18.51
N THR A 101 6.01 3.50 -18.72
CA THR A 101 5.33 4.04 -19.89
C THR A 101 6.27 3.87 -21.08
N ASN A 102 5.93 2.96 -21.99
CA ASN A 102 6.59 2.90 -23.29
C ASN A 102 6.17 4.16 -24.06
N CYS A 103 7.04 5.17 -24.11
CA CYS A 103 6.94 6.28 -25.05
C CYS A 103 7.22 5.81 -26.48
#